data_AF-A0A2Z7C539-F1
#
_entry.id   AF-A0A2Z7C539-F1
#
_cell.length_a   1.000
_cell.length_b   1.000
_cell.length_c   1.000
_cell.angle_alpha   90.00
_cell.angle_beta   90.00
_cell.angle_gamma   90.00
#
_symmetry.space_group_name_H-M   'P 1'
#
loop_
_entity.id
_entity.type
_entity.pdbx_description
1 polymer ?
#
loop_
_entity_poly.entity_id
_entity_poly.type
_entity_poly.pdbx_seq_one_letter_code
_entity_poly.pdbx_strand_id
1 'polypeptide(L)'
;MCLTDLEFDYINPYDSASRINFVVWPEFVAQGILCFVHLTAGHWTMFLLCLPYLYYNIRVYSQGRHLVDVTEIFNQLPGEKNIRLYKLGYLVILLALSIFWYDKTLLCIANLSKIWSLPLSSDECHFTPFRMIWSIVEE
;
A
#
# COMPACT_ATOMS: atom_id res chain seq x y z
N MET A 1 31.72 16.07 -14.13
CA MET A 1 30.63 16.44 -15.05
C MET A 1 30.67 15.63 -16.35
N CYS A 2 31.78 15.45 -17.08
CA CYS A 2 31.74 14.62 -18.30
C CYS A 2 31.59 13.09 -18.08
N LEU A 3 32.03 12.58 -16.92
CA LEU A 3 31.94 11.15 -16.63
C LEU A 3 30.50 10.68 -16.40
N THR A 4 29.66 11.54 -15.82
CA THR A 4 28.24 11.28 -15.57
C THR A 4 27.41 11.34 -16.86
N ASP A 5 27.78 12.19 -17.83
CA ASP A 5 27.17 12.20 -19.17
C ASP A 5 27.54 10.92 -19.96
N LEU A 6 28.79 10.48 -19.91
CA LEU A 6 29.24 9.23 -20.55
C LEU A 6 28.59 7.99 -19.92
N GLU A 7 28.38 7.99 -18.60
CA GLU A 7 27.66 6.91 -17.91
C GLU A 7 26.17 6.89 -18.31
N PHE A 8 25.56 8.06 -18.54
CA PHE A 8 24.18 8.16 -19.01
C PHE A 8 24.02 7.66 -20.45
N ASP A 9 25.00 7.93 -21.33
CA ASP A 9 25.04 7.38 -22.69
C ASP A 9 25.27 5.86 -22.71
N TYR A 10 25.95 5.31 -21.70
CA TYR A 10 26.20 3.87 -21.56
C TYR A 10 25.01 3.11 -20.93
N ILE A 11 24.13 3.79 -20.19
CA ILE A 11 22.93 3.18 -19.61
C ILE A 11 21.99 2.79 -20.74
N ASN A 12 21.92 1.48 -21.01
CA ASN A 12 21.03 0.95 -22.02
C ASN A 12 19.56 1.22 -21.60
N PRO A 13 18.78 1.97 -22.40
CA PRO A 13 17.37 2.24 -22.13
C PRO A 13 16.55 0.96 -21.92
N TYR A 14 16.89 -0.12 -22.64
CA TYR A 14 16.22 -1.41 -22.52
C TYR A 14 16.45 -2.08 -21.16
N ASP A 15 17.67 -2.00 -20.64
CA ASP A 15 18.03 -2.64 -19.37
C ASP A 15 17.40 -1.88 -18.20
N SER A 16 17.35 -0.55 -18.29
CA SER A 16 16.64 0.28 -17.33
C SER A 16 15.13 0.04 -17.34
N ALA A 17 14.50 -0.05 -18.51
CA ALA A 17 13.06 -0.35 -18.62
C ALA A 17 12.70 -1.74 -18.06
N SER A 18 13.52 -2.76 -18.32
CA SER A 18 13.35 -4.12 -17.80
C SER A 18 13.43 -4.16 -16.26
N ARG A 19 14.46 -3.53 -15.68
CA ARG A 19 14.62 -3.44 -14.22
C ARG A 19 13.47 -2.70 -13.56
N ILE A 20 12.99 -1.62 -14.19
CA ILE A 20 11.83 -0.88 -13.71
C ILE A 20 10.58 -1.76 -13.73
N ASN A 21 10.34 -2.52 -14.79
CA ASN A 21 9.19 -3.42 -14.87
C ASN A 21 9.23 -4.52 -13.79
N PHE A 22 10.43 -5.01 -13.48
CA PHE A 22 10.64 -6.00 -12.42
C PHE A 22 10.29 -5.48 -11.02
N VAL A 23 10.54 -4.19 -10.74
CA VAL A 23 10.24 -3.57 -9.43
C VAL A 23 8.76 -3.20 -9.29
N VAL A 24 8.07 -2.91 -10.39
CA VAL A 24 6.63 -2.60 -10.36
C VAL A 24 5.80 -3.78 -9.88
N TRP A 25 6.16 -5.00 -10.25
CA TRP A 25 5.41 -6.20 -9.89
C TRP A 25 5.29 -6.44 -8.36
N PRO A 26 6.38 -6.43 -7.58
CA PRO A 26 6.31 -6.58 -6.13
C PRO A 26 5.57 -5.42 -5.44
N GLU A 27 5.59 -4.20 -5.98
CA GLU A 27 4.81 -3.08 -5.43
C GLU A 27 3.30 -3.34 -5.47
N PHE A 28 2.81 -3.85 -6.61
CA PHE A 28 1.40 -4.20 -6.79
C PHE A 28 0.97 -5.32 -5.83
N VAL A 29 1.81 -6.34 -5.70
CA VAL A 29 1.58 -7.47 -4.79
C VAL A 29 1.59 -7.01 -3.34
N ALA A 30 2.58 -6.21 -2.95
CA ALA A 30 2.70 -5.68 -1.59
C ALA A 30 1.46 -4.87 -1.19
N GLN A 31 0.99 -3.98 -2.06
CA GLN A 31 -0.24 -3.23 -1.81
C GLN A 31 -1.47 -4.12 -1.69
N GLY A 32 -1.59 -5.13 -2.57
CA GLY A 32 -2.71 -6.09 -2.51
C GLY A 32 -2.75 -6.87 -1.20
N ILE A 33 -1.59 -7.37 -0.75
CA ILE A 33 -1.44 -8.05 0.54
C ILE A 33 -1.76 -7.08 1.68
N LEU A 34 -1.24 -5.86 1.65
CA LEU A 34 -1.48 -4.87 2.70
C LEU A 34 -2.98 -4.55 2.81
N CYS A 35 -3.67 -4.37 1.69
CA CYS A 35 -5.11 -4.14 1.64
C CYS A 35 -5.90 -5.34 2.22
N PHE A 36 -5.52 -6.57 1.85
CA PHE A 36 -6.14 -7.79 2.36
C PHE A 36 -5.96 -7.96 3.88
N VAL A 37 -4.74 -7.69 4.39
CA VAL A 37 -4.46 -7.74 5.82
C VAL A 37 -5.33 -6.74 6.58
N HIS A 38 -5.46 -5.49 6.11
CA HIS A 38 -6.32 -4.49 6.77
C HIS A 38 -7.81 -4.87 6.72
N LEU A 39 -8.26 -5.51 5.64
CA LEU A 39 -9.62 -6.05 5.53
C LEU A 39 -9.87 -7.15 6.57
N THR A 40 -8.96 -8.12 6.69
CA THR A 40 -9.08 -9.21 7.67
C THR A 40 -8.93 -8.74 9.12
N ALA A 41 -8.14 -7.69 9.38
CA ALA A 41 -7.99 -7.08 10.69
C ALA A 41 -9.21 -6.21 11.11
N GLY A 42 -10.15 -5.94 10.20
CA GLY A 42 -11.32 -5.09 10.47
C GLY A 42 -11.00 -3.60 10.61
N HIS A 43 -9.85 -3.16 10.09
CA HIS A 43 -9.45 -1.75 10.08
C HIS A 43 -9.99 -1.03 8.83
N TRP A 44 -11.30 -0.77 8.83
CA TRP A 44 -12.04 -0.17 7.71
C TRP A 44 -11.49 1.18 7.24
N THR A 45 -10.95 2.00 8.17
CA THR A 45 -10.37 3.31 7.87
C THR A 45 -9.11 3.21 7.01
N MET A 46 -8.20 2.30 7.37
CA MET A 46 -6.97 2.05 6.60
C MET A 46 -7.27 1.36 5.27
N PHE A 47 -8.24 0.44 5.27
CA PHE A 47 -8.71 -0.20 4.04
C PHE A 47 -9.26 0.83 3.04
N LEU A 48 -10.11 1.77 3.48
CA LEU A 48 -10.63 2.85 2.64
C LEU A 48 -9.52 3.74 2.07
N LEU A 49 -8.45 4.00 2.83
CA LEU A 49 -7.30 4.77 2.37
C LEU A 49 -6.47 4.02 1.31
N CYS A 50 -6.36 2.69 1.42
CA CYS A 50 -5.69 1.83 0.44
C CYS A 50 -6.49 1.63 -0.85
N LEU A 51 -7.82 1.71 -0.78
CA LEU A 51 -8.77 1.42 -1.86
C LEU A 51 -8.59 2.25 -3.13
N PRO A 52 -8.44 3.59 -3.11
CA PRO A 52 -8.26 4.38 -4.33
C PRO A 52 -6.96 4.02 -5.07
N TYR A 53 -5.89 3.71 -4.33
CA TYR A 53 -4.61 3.32 -4.93
C TYR A 53 -4.69 1.90 -5.52
N LEU A 54 -5.33 0.96 -4.82
CA LEU A 54 -5.58 -0.39 -5.35
C LEU A 54 -6.46 -0.34 -6.62
N TYR A 55 -7.51 0.49 -6.61
CA TYR A 55 -8.38 0.70 -7.77
C TYR A 55 -7.61 1.23 -8.98
N TYR A 56 -6.76 2.24 -8.77
CA TYR A 56 -5.90 2.78 -9.82
C TYR A 56 -4.98 1.68 -10.40
N ASN A 57 -4.36 0.88 -9.54
CA ASN A 57 -3.50 -0.23 -9.98
C ASN A 57 -4.26 -1.28 -10.80
N ILE A 58 -5.46 -1.69 -10.36
CA ILE A 58 -6.30 -2.64 -11.10
C ILE A 58 -6.71 -2.07 -12.46
N ARG A 59 -7.07 -0.78 -12.53
CA ARG A 59 -7.43 -0.09 -13.79
C ARG A 59 -6.26 -0.09 -14.77
N VAL A 60 -5.04 0.20 -14.31
CA VAL A 60 -3.83 0.18 -15.14
C VAL A 60 -3.50 -1.25 -15.61
N TYR A 61 -3.66 -2.24 -14.74
CA TYR A 61 -3.45 -3.65 -15.08
C TYR A 61 -4.46 -4.13 -16.14
N SER A 62 -5.74 -3.82 -15.97
CA SER A 62 -6.80 -4.18 -16.91
C SER A 62 -6.66 -3.52 -18.27
N GLN A 63 -6.00 -2.36 -18.35
CA GLN A 63 -5.73 -1.68 -19.62
C GLN A 63 -4.50 -2.25 -20.35
N GLY A 64 -3.81 -3.26 -19.81
CA GLY A 64 -2.62 -3.85 -20.41
C GLY A 64 -1.41 -2.91 -20.49
N ARG A 65 -1.53 -1.68 -19.96
CA ARG A 65 -0.48 -0.66 -19.89
C ARG A 65 0.56 -0.91 -18.79
N HIS A 66 0.57 -2.12 -18.22
CA HIS A 66 1.61 -2.59 -17.31
C HIS A 66 2.97 -2.65 -18.03
N LEU A 67 2.97 -3.07 -19.31
CA LEU A 67 4.16 -3.13 -20.13
C LEU A 67 4.44 -1.73 -20.69
N VAL A 68 5.50 -1.15 -20.17
CA VAL A 68 6.02 0.16 -20.53
C VAL A 68 6.57 0.07 -21.96
N ASP A 69 5.88 0.66 -22.93
CA ASP A 69 6.34 0.65 -24.32
C ASP A 69 7.57 1.55 -24.46
N VAL A 70 8.69 0.95 -24.87
CA VAL A 70 10.04 1.52 -24.76
C VAL A 70 10.15 2.81 -25.60
N THR A 71 9.37 2.94 -26.66
CA THR A 71 9.48 4.06 -27.62
C THR A 71 8.79 5.35 -27.18
N GLU A 72 7.83 5.31 -26.26
CA GLU A 72 7.08 6.51 -25.82
C GLU A 72 7.63 7.09 -24.50
N ILE A 73 8.27 6.25 -23.67
CA ILE A 73 8.80 6.63 -22.34
C ILE A 73 9.97 7.61 -22.40
N PHE A 74 10.85 7.52 -23.40
CA PHE A 74 12.03 8.40 -23.48
C PHE A 74 11.66 9.85 -23.79
N ASN A 75 10.52 10.11 -24.43
CA ASN A 75 10.09 11.47 -24.73
C ASN A 75 9.41 12.16 -23.52
N GLN A 76 8.92 11.40 -22.54
CA GLN A 76 8.22 11.92 -21.34
C GLN A 76 8.98 11.66 -20.03
N LEU A 77 10.25 11.29 -20.14
CA LEU A 77 11.10 10.75 -19.07
C LEU A 77 11.19 11.59 -17.78
N PRO A 78 11.32 12.94 -17.80
CA PRO A 78 11.45 13.70 -16.55
C PRO A 78 10.15 13.77 -15.75
N GLY A 79 8.98 13.77 -16.41
CA GLY A 79 7.68 13.82 -15.75
C GLY A 79 7.27 12.47 -15.14
N GLU A 80 7.39 11.41 -15.92
CA GLU A 80 7.06 10.03 -15.50
C GLU A 80 7.94 9.55 -14.34
N LYS A 81 9.22 9.96 -14.31
CA LYS A 81 10.13 9.66 -13.20
C LYS A 81 9.61 10.19 -11.85
N ASN A 82 9.13 11.44 -11.83
CA ASN A 82 8.63 12.06 -10.61
C ASN A 82 7.31 11.42 -10.14
N ILE A 83 6.44 11.05 -11.08
CA ILE A 83 5.18 10.34 -10.78
C ILE A 83 5.46 8.96 -10.16
N ARG A 84 6.45 8.23 -10.67
CA ARG A 84 6.85 6.92 -10.13
C ARG A 84 7.47 7.03 -8.74
N LEU A 85 8.35 8.01 -8.52
CA LEU A 85 8.89 8.32 -7.19
C LEU A 85 7.79 8.66 -6.19
N TYR A 86 6.77 9.42 -6.62
CA TYR A 86 5.63 9.74 -5.78
C TYR A 86 4.79 8.50 -5.42
N LYS A 87 4.56 7.57 -6.36
CA LYS A 87 3.89 6.29 -6.10
C LYS A 87 4.64 5.44 -5.08
N LEU A 88 5.97 5.34 -5.21
CA LEU A 88 6.82 4.61 -4.26
C LEU A 88 6.80 5.28 -2.87
N GLY A 89 6.94 6.61 -2.83
CA GLY A 89 6.87 7.37 -1.58
C GLY A 89 5.54 7.20 -0.87
N TYR A 90 4.43 7.21 -1.61
CA TYR A 90 3.09 6.96 -1.08
C TYR A 90 2.97 5.55 -0.48
N LEU A 91 3.50 4.52 -1.16
CA LEU A 91 3.52 3.13 -0.65
C LEU A 91 4.32 3.03 0.67
N VAL A 92 5.47 3.69 0.77
CA VAL A 92 6.31 3.70 1.98
C VAL A 92 5.58 4.42 3.14
N ILE A 93 4.90 5.54 2.87
CA ILE A 93 4.11 6.24 3.88
C ILE A 93 2.95 5.36 4.36
N LEU A 94 2.24 4.69 3.44
CA LEU A 94 1.18 3.73 3.78
C LEU A 94 1.70 2.59 4.66
N LEU A 95 2.88 2.05 4.33
CA LEU A 95 3.53 1.01 5.13
C LEU A 95 3.86 1.54 6.53
N ALA A 96 4.46 2.72 6.65
CA ALA A 96 4.79 3.33 7.94
C ALA A 96 3.54 3.58 8.80
N LEU A 97 2.45 4.07 8.19
CA LEU A 97 1.16 4.24 8.86
C LEU A 97 0.60 2.89 9.33
N SER A 98 0.68 1.84 8.51
CA SER A 98 0.20 0.51 8.89
C SER A 98 0.93 -0.05 10.11
N ILE A 99 2.25 0.15 10.21
CA ILE A 99 3.06 -0.27 11.37
C ILE A 99 2.62 0.47 12.63
N PHE A 100 2.45 1.80 12.54
CA PHE A 100 1.99 2.61 13.67
C PHE A 100 0.62 2.17 14.20
N TRP A 101 -0.31 1.84 13.30
CA TRP A 101 -1.64 1.34 13.67
C TRP A 101 -1.59 -0.07 14.29
N TYR A 102 -0.71 -0.94 13.80
CA TYR A 102 -0.51 -2.26 14.36
C TYR A 102 0.03 -2.19 15.79
N ASP A 103 1.01 -1.32 16.07
CA ASP A 103 1.55 -1.12 17.42
C ASP A 103 0.48 -0.63 18.41
N LYS A 104 -0.41 0.27 17.99
CA LYS A 104 -1.52 0.73 18.83
C LYS A 104 -2.50 -0.40 19.14
N THR A 105 -2.80 -1.23 18.15
CA THR A 105 -3.69 -2.39 18.30
C THR A 105 -3.06 -3.43 19.22
N LEU A 106 -1.78 -3.75 19.02
CA LEU A 106 -1.03 -4.68 19.86
C LEU A 106 -0.92 -4.19 21.31
N LEU A 107 -0.63 -2.90 21.52
CA LEU A 107 -0.59 -2.30 22.86
C LEU A 107 -1.96 -2.38 23.56
N CYS A 108 -3.04 -2.15 22.82
CA CYS A 108 -4.40 -2.27 23.35
C CYS A 108 -4.71 -3.71 23.78
N ILE A 109 -4.37 -4.70 22.94
CA ILE A 109 -4.53 -6.13 23.24
C ILE A 109 -3.65 -6.52 24.45
N ALA A 110 -2.40 -6.05 24.51
CA ALA A 110 -1.51 -6.31 25.65
C ALA A 110 -2.05 -5.70 26.95
N ASN A 111 -2.63 -4.50 26.89
CA ASN A 111 -3.24 -3.87 28.07
C ASN A 111 -4.55 -4.58 28.48
N LEU A 112 -5.36 -5.04 27.52
CA LEU A 112 -6.53 -5.90 27.76
C LEU A 112 -6.14 -7.25 28.37
N SER A 113 -5.03 -7.87 27.92
CA SER A 113 -4.53 -9.12 28.51
C SER A 113 -4.07 -8.94 29.95
N LYS A 114 -3.53 -7.76 30.30
CA LYS A 114 -3.24 -7.38 31.70
C LYS A 114 -4.52 -7.18 32.51
N ILE A 115 -5.56 -6.58 31.91
CA ILE A 115 -6.87 -6.40 32.54
C ILE A 115 -7.56 -7.75 32.80
N TRP A 116 -7.44 -8.73 31.90
CA TRP A 116 -8.00 -10.07 32.05
C TRP A 116 -7.26 -10.93 33.11
N SER A 117 -6.05 -10.53 33.52
CA SER A 117 -5.34 -11.11 34.66
C SER A 117 -5.73 -10.54 36.03
N LEU A 118 -6.60 -9.52 36.08
CA LEU A 118 -7.31 -9.09 37.28
C LEU A 118 -8.71 -9.74 37.31
N PRO A 119 -9.27 -10.04 38.50
CA PRO A 119 -10.65 -10.53 38.61
C PRO A 119 -11.60 -9.45 38.10
N LEU A 120 -12.21 -9.70 36.95
CA LEU A 120 -13.12 -8.81 36.25
C LEU A 120 -14.49 -8.79 36.97
N SER A 121 -14.94 -7.64 37.48
CA SER A 121 -16.37 -7.36 37.45
C SER A 121 -16.68 -6.81 36.05
N SER A 122 -17.73 -7.36 35.42
CA SER A 122 -18.32 -6.78 34.21
C SER A 122 -18.56 -5.29 34.46
N ASP A 123 -18.21 -4.39 33.55
CA ASP A 123 -19.02 -4.14 32.37
C ASP A 123 -18.21 -3.43 31.25
N GLU A 124 -18.64 -3.69 30.02
CA GLU A 124 -18.44 -2.89 28.79
C GLU A 124 -17.03 -2.77 28.18
N CYS A 125 -16.72 -3.70 27.26
CA CYS A 125 -15.83 -3.40 26.14
C CYS A 125 -16.26 -4.16 24.89
N HIS A 126 -17.21 -3.59 24.14
CA HIS A 126 -17.63 -4.14 22.84
C HIS A 126 -17.42 -3.08 21.75
N PHE A 127 -16.16 -2.83 21.39
CA PHE A 127 -15.82 -2.07 20.18
C PHE A 127 -15.43 -3.05 19.07
N THR A 128 -16.45 -3.67 18.46
CA THR A 128 -16.31 -4.46 17.24
C THR A 128 -17.04 -3.74 16.11
N PRO A 129 -16.38 -3.40 14.99
CA PRO A 129 -17.04 -2.75 13.85
C PRO A 129 -18.06 -3.66 13.13
N PHE A 130 -18.11 -4.95 13.47
CA PHE A 130 -19.09 -5.91 12.94
C PHE A 130 -20.55 -5.61 13.33
N ARG A 131 -20.81 -4.88 14.41
CA ARG A 131 -22.19 -4.54 14.83
C ARG A 131 -22.84 -3.49 13.94
N MET A 132 -22.04 -2.65 13.25
CA MET A 132 -22.56 -1.58 12.40
C MET A 132 -23.13 -2.13 11.08
N ILE A 133 -22.57 -3.23 10.56
CA ILE A 133 -23.07 -3.88 9.33
C ILE A 133 -24.35 -4.68 9.63
N TRP A 134 -24.43 -5.34 10.80
CA TRP A 134 -25.66 -6.05 11.19
C TRP A 134 -26.85 -5.09 11.41
N SER A 135 -26.60 -3.89 11.95
CA SER A 135 -27.66 -2.89 12.18
C SER A 135 -28.20 -2.22 10.92
N ILE A 136 -27.50 -2.31 9.77
CA ILE A 136 -27.95 -1.75 8.48
C ILE A 136 -28.64 -2.81 7.61
N VAL A 137 -28.37 -4.10 7.86
CA VAL A 137 -29.00 -5.23 7.16
C VAL A 137 -30.37 -5.59 7.74
N GLU A 138 -30.70 -5.10 8.94
CA GLU A 138 -31.94 -5.40 9.66
C GLU A 138 -32.92 -4.19 9.75
N GLU A 139 -32.77 -3.18 8.88
CA GLU A 139 -33.70 -2.05 8.75
C GLU A 139 -34.25 -1.91 7.32
#